data_AF-A0A3C1TCP7-F1
#
_entry.id   AF-A0A3C1TCP7-F1
#
_cell.length_a   1.000
_cell.length_b   1.000
_cell.length_c   1.000
_cell.angle_alpha   90.00
_cell.angle_beta   90.00
_cell.angle_gamma   90.00
#
_symmetry.space_group_name_H-M   'P 1'
#
loop_
_entity.id
_entity.type
_entity.pdbx_description
1 polymer ?
#
loop_
_entity_poly.entity_id
_entity_poly.type
_entity_poly.pdbx_seq_one_letter_code
_entity_poly.pdbx_strand_id
1 'polypeptide(L)'
;MKNIRAKLPNAAIYWIAISPNERRWGVQDKILEANALLKNYCESTPKLHYIETMPQLLGKDGKYQPELYIGDKLHFNEKGYVVWKNVIGGVLNRDFGKK
;
A
#
# COMPACT_ATOMS: atom_id res chain seq x y z
N MET A 1 -12.52 -10.33 -3.46
CA MET A 1 -11.67 -11.41 -4.03
C MET A 1 -12.41 -12.41 -4.92
N LYS A 2 -13.65 -12.82 -4.62
CA LYS A 2 -14.42 -13.85 -5.36
C LYS A 2 -14.38 -13.71 -6.89
N ASN A 3 -14.63 -12.51 -7.43
CA ASN A 3 -14.67 -12.29 -8.88
C ASN A 3 -13.29 -12.47 -9.55
N ILE A 4 -12.21 -12.02 -8.92
CA ILE A 4 -10.86 -12.20 -9.46
C ILE A 4 -10.48 -13.68 -9.40
N ARG A 5 -10.75 -14.35 -8.28
CA ARG A 5 -10.45 -15.79 -8.11
C ARG A 5 -11.26 -16.69 -9.05
N ALA A 6 -12.48 -16.30 -9.40
CA ALA A 6 -13.28 -17.03 -10.40
C ALA A 6 -12.64 -17.00 -11.80
N LYS A 7 -11.99 -15.91 -12.19
CA LYS A 7 -11.37 -15.74 -13.52
C LYS A 7 -9.89 -16.09 -13.55
N LEU A 8 -9.19 -15.85 -12.45
CA LEU A 8 -7.74 -16.00 -12.28
C LEU A 8 -7.45 -16.75 -10.96
N PRO A 9 -7.77 -18.05 -10.88
CA PRO A 9 -7.69 -18.81 -9.63
C PRO A 9 -6.27 -18.88 -9.08
N ASN A 10 -5.26 -18.79 -9.96
CA ASN A 10 -3.86 -18.96 -9.61
C ASN A 10 -3.04 -17.66 -9.57
N ALA A 11 -3.63 -16.50 -9.88
CA ALA A 11 -2.89 -15.24 -9.87
C ALA A 11 -2.44 -14.86 -8.47
N ALA A 12 -1.18 -14.47 -8.31
CA ALA A 12 -0.75 -13.73 -7.13
C ALA A 12 -1.39 -12.34 -7.15
N ILE A 13 -1.97 -11.91 -6.03
CA ILE A 13 -2.61 -10.60 -5.90
C ILE A 13 -1.89 -9.85 -4.79
N TYR A 14 -1.49 -8.62 -5.08
CA TYR A 14 -0.80 -7.75 -4.15
C TYR A 14 -1.71 -6.60 -3.78
N TRP A 15 -2.09 -6.54 -2.51
CA TRP A 15 -2.84 -5.45 -1.93
C TRP A 15 -1.88 -4.42 -1.35
N ILE A 16 -1.93 -3.19 -1.86
CA ILE A 16 -1.10 -2.09 -1.37
C ILE A 16 -1.83 -1.44 -0.19
N ALA A 17 -1.10 -1.18 0.90
CA ALA A 17 -1.64 -0.45 2.05
C ALA A 17 -2.29 0.88 1.61
N ILE A 18 -3.38 1.25 2.27
CA ILE A 18 -3.99 2.56 2.08
C ILE A 18 -3.00 3.62 2.59
N SER A 19 -2.59 4.51 1.70
CA SER A 19 -1.64 5.57 2.01
C SER A 19 -2.22 6.60 2.98
N PRO A 20 -1.42 7.14 3.91
CA PRO A 20 -1.79 8.37 4.63
C PRO A 20 -1.89 9.51 3.61
N ASN A 21 -2.69 10.54 3.89
CA ASN A 21 -2.70 11.82 3.16
C ASN A 21 -3.51 12.84 3.95
N GLU A 22 -3.26 14.13 3.72
CA GLU A 22 -3.94 15.21 4.44
C GLU A 22 -5.46 15.15 4.28
N ARG A 23 -5.93 14.91 3.05
CA ARG A 23 -7.37 14.88 2.71
C ARG A 23 -8.15 13.88 3.54
N ARG A 24 -7.51 12.80 4.00
CA ARG A 24 -8.12 11.74 4.79
C ARG A 24 -7.60 11.67 6.23
N TRP A 25 -6.84 12.68 6.67
CA TRP A 25 -6.23 12.65 8.01
C TRP A 25 -7.26 12.60 9.14
N GLY A 26 -8.42 13.24 8.96
CA GLY A 26 -9.53 13.17 9.92
C GLY A 26 -10.15 11.77 10.11
N VAL A 27 -9.79 10.79 9.28
CA VAL A 27 -10.22 9.39 9.40
C VAL A 27 -9.03 8.43 9.47
N GLN A 28 -7.87 8.92 9.91
CA GLN A 28 -6.64 8.14 9.96
C GLN A 28 -6.77 6.86 10.79
N ASP A 29 -7.51 6.90 11.90
CA ASP A 29 -7.73 5.71 12.74
C ASP A 29 -8.46 4.59 11.96
N LYS A 30 -9.43 4.96 11.11
CA LYS A 30 -10.13 4.00 10.24
C LYS A 30 -9.21 3.47 9.14
N ILE A 31 -8.28 4.28 8.65
CA ILE A 31 -7.26 3.84 7.69
C ILE A 31 -6.32 2.82 8.34
N LEU A 32 -5.87 3.09 9.57
CA LEU A 32 -5.02 2.18 10.34
C LEU A 32 -5.74 0.85 10.61
N GLU A 33 -6.99 0.92 11.07
CA GLU A 33 -7.84 -0.26 11.29
C GLU A 33 -8.02 -1.06 10.00
N ALA A 34 -8.39 -0.40 8.89
CA ALA A 34 -8.57 -1.06 7.60
C ALA A 34 -7.28 -1.73 7.11
N ASN A 35 -6.13 -1.05 7.24
CA ASN A 35 -4.83 -1.59 6.88
C ASN A 35 -4.47 -2.82 7.73
N ALA A 36 -4.75 -2.80 9.05
CA ALA A 36 -4.54 -3.95 9.92
C ALA A 36 -5.43 -5.14 9.54
N LEU A 37 -6.73 -4.91 9.30
CA LEU A 37 -7.67 -5.95 8.87
C LEU A 37 -7.27 -6.55 7.51
N LEU A 38 -6.87 -5.70 6.55
CA LEU A 38 -6.42 -6.13 5.24
C LEU A 38 -5.12 -6.94 5.31
N LYS A 39 -4.16 -6.52 6.15
CA LYS A 39 -2.93 -7.28 6.39
C LYS A 39 -3.24 -8.68 6.92
N ASN A 40 -4.05 -8.80 7.97
CA ASN A 40 -4.47 -10.08 8.53
C ASN A 40 -5.23 -10.96 7.51
N TYR A 41 -6.09 -10.34 6.70
CA TYR A 41 -6.81 -11.04 5.65
C TYR A 41 -5.87 -11.58 4.56
N CYS A 42 -4.88 -10.80 4.14
CA CYS A 42 -3.88 -11.24 3.18
C CYS A 42 -3.03 -12.39 3.75
N GLU A 43 -2.56 -12.27 4.99
CA GLU A 43 -1.74 -13.29 5.65
C GLU A 43 -2.45 -14.64 5.83
N SER A 44 -3.78 -14.62 6.00
CA SER A 44 -4.61 -15.82 6.11
C SER A 44 -5.15 -16.34 4.77
N THR A 45 -4.91 -15.63 3.65
CA THR A 45 -5.48 -15.96 2.34
C THR A 45 -4.41 -16.40 1.33
N PRO A 46 -4.49 -17.61 0.76
CA PRO A 46 -3.53 -18.07 -0.25
C PRO A 46 -3.42 -17.13 -1.46
N LYS A 47 -2.16 -16.92 -1.92
CA LYS A 47 -1.81 -16.11 -3.10
C LYS A 47 -2.29 -14.65 -3.01
N LEU A 48 -2.53 -14.16 -1.80
CA LEU A 48 -2.82 -12.77 -1.51
C LEU A 48 -1.70 -12.22 -0.64
N HIS A 49 -1.12 -11.10 -1.04
CA HIS A 49 0.07 -10.53 -0.43
C HIS A 49 -0.25 -9.09 -0.04
N TYR A 50 0.16 -8.67 1.15
CA TYR A 50 0.03 -7.29 1.59
C TYR A 50 1.36 -6.56 1.42
N ILE A 51 1.33 -5.36 0.84
CA ILE A 51 2.51 -4.49 0.70
C ILE A 51 2.35 -3.31 1.65
N GLU A 52 3.16 -3.30 2.71
CA GLU A 52 3.18 -2.29 3.76
C GLU A 52 3.95 -1.03 3.31
N THR A 53 3.29 -0.18 2.52
CA THR A 53 3.87 1.08 2.02
C THR A 53 3.75 2.24 3.00
N MET A 54 2.78 2.18 3.91
CA MET A 54 2.41 3.29 4.79
C MET A 54 3.56 3.87 5.63
N PRO A 55 4.42 3.08 6.31
CA PRO A 55 5.44 3.67 7.19
C PRO A 55 6.46 4.52 6.44
N GLN A 56 6.66 4.28 5.14
CA GLN A 56 7.63 4.95 4.28
C GLN A 56 7.09 6.29 3.76
N LEU A 57 5.78 6.52 3.94
CA LEU A 57 5.07 7.74 3.58
C LEU A 57 4.83 8.66 4.79
N LEU A 58 5.17 8.20 6.00
CA LEU A 58 5.08 8.96 7.23
C LEU A 58 6.40 9.67 7.51
N GLY A 59 6.33 10.89 8.04
CA GLY A 59 7.47 11.63 8.56
C GLY A 59 7.90 11.09 9.92
N LYS A 60 9.00 11.64 10.44
CA LYS A 60 9.52 11.29 11.78
C LYS A 60 8.54 11.60 12.91
N ASP A 61 7.59 12.50 12.66
CA ASP A 61 6.52 12.90 13.58
C ASP A 61 5.29 11.98 13.50
N GLY A 62 5.34 10.94 12.67
CA GLY A 62 4.22 10.02 12.44
C GLY A 62 3.08 10.62 11.60
N LYS A 63 3.28 11.79 10.97
CA LYS A 63 2.29 12.41 10.08
C LYS A 63 2.62 12.15 8.62
N TYR A 64 1.67 12.39 7.73
CA TYR A 64 1.93 12.37 6.29
C TYR A 64 3.03 13.39 5.93
N GLN A 65 3.86 13.08 4.94
CA GLN A 65 4.88 13.99 4.40
C GLN A 65 4.29 14.85 3.27
N PRO A 66 3.95 16.14 3.48
CA PRO A 66 3.26 16.96 2.49
C PRO A 66 4.00 17.06 1.15
N GLU A 67 5.33 17.01 1.17
CA GLU A 67 6.21 17.07 0.02
C GLU A 67 6.11 15.87 -0.93
N LEU A 68 5.42 14.81 -0.54
CA LEU A 68 5.17 13.63 -1.38
C LEU A 68 3.90 13.77 -2.24
N TYR A 69 3.07 14.80 -2.01
CA TYR A 69 1.77 14.96 -2.66
C TYR A 69 1.76 16.16 -3.60
N ILE A 70 0.83 16.15 -4.55
CA ILE A 70 0.50 17.34 -5.36
C ILE A 70 -0.45 18.27 -4.59
N GLY A 71 -0.80 19.42 -5.17
CA GLY A 71 -1.60 20.46 -4.51
C GLY A 71 -3.00 20.02 -4.05
N ASP A 72 -3.52 18.89 -4.54
CA ASP A 72 -4.80 18.34 -4.07
C ASP A 72 -4.71 17.61 -2.72
N LYS A 73 -3.48 17.37 -2.24
CA LYS A 73 -3.15 16.76 -0.96
C LYS A 73 -3.71 15.32 -0.82
N LEU A 74 -3.86 14.63 -1.94
CA LEU A 74 -4.31 13.23 -2.03
C LEU A 74 -3.41 12.41 -2.95
N HIS A 75 -3.16 12.87 -4.18
CA HIS A 75 -2.34 12.14 -5.14
C HIS A 75 -0.85 12.42 -4.92
N PHE A 76 -0.02 11.40 -5.14
CA PHE A 76 1.43 11.57 -5.05
C PHE A 76 1.96 12.42 -6.19
N ASN A 77 3.02 13.17 -5.91
CA ASN A 77 3.90 13.72 -6.93
C ASN A 77 5.00 12.69 -7.28
N GLU A 78 5.97 13.09 -8.10
CA GLU A 78 7.09 12.22 -8.49
C GLU A 78 7.82 11.60 -7.29
N LYS A 79 8.11 12.38 -6.24
CA LYS A 79 8.80 11.89 -5.04
C LYS A 79 7.98 10.82 -4.31
N GLY A 80 6.67 11.05 -4.16
CA GLY A 80 5.77 10.06 -3.56
C GLY A 80 5.71 8.76 -4.37
N TYR A 81 5.68 8.86 -5.71
CA TYR A 81 5.74 7.69 -6.57
C TYR A 81 7.10 6.98 -6.54
N VAL A 82 8.22 7.69 -6.33
CA VAL A 82 9.53 7.06 -6.10
C VAL A 82 9.51 6.20 -4.84
N VAL A 83 8.94 6.70 -3.73
CA VAL A 83 8.79 5.92 -2.49
C VAL A 83 7.97 4.65 -2.76
N TRP A 84 6.81 4.80 -3.39
CA TRP A 84 5.95 3.68 -3.76
C TRP A 84 6.66 2.67 -4.66
N LYS A 85 7.33 3.13 -5.73
CA LYS A 85 8.08 2.30 -6.67
C LYS A 85 9.14 1.48 -5.95
N ASN A 86 9.87 2.07 -5.01
CA ASN A 86 10.93 1.37 -4.29
C ASN A 86 10.38 0.25 -3.41
N VAL A 87 9.31 0.51 -2.64
CA VAL A 87 8.70 -0.50 -1.76
C VAL A 87 8.03 -1.62 -2.59
N ILE A 88 7.18 -1.24 -3.54
CA ILE A 88 6.44 -2.20 -4.39
C ILE A 88 7.42 -2.98 -5.26
N GLY A 89 8.36 -2.30 -5.91
CA GLY A 89 9.38 -2.92 -6.73
C GLY A 89 10.26 -3.88 -5.94
N GLY A 90 10.64 -3.54 -4.71
CA GLY A 90 11.37 -4.45 -3.83
C GLY A 90 10.62 -5.75 -3.55
N VAL A 91 9.31 -5.66 -3.26
CA VAL A 91 8.45 -6.85 -3.06
C VAL A 91 8.34 -7.68 -4.35
N LEU A 92 8.02 -7.05 -5.48
CA LEU A 92 7.85 -7.76 -6.74
C LEU A 92 9.15 -8.39 -7.24
N ASN A 93 10.30 -7.73 -7.04
CA ASN A 93 11.61 -8.29 -7.36
C ASN A 93 11.97 -9.47 -6.45
N ARG A 94 11.60 -9.44 -5.17
CA ARG A 94 11.76 -10.60 -4.28
C ARG A 94 10.95 -11.80 -4.78
N ASP A 95 9.71 -11.56 -5.22
CA ASP A 95 8.77 -12.63 -5.53
C ASP A 95 8.87 -13.14 -6.99
N PHE A 96 9.37 -12.32 -7.92
CA PHE A 96 9.46 -12.64 -9.36
C PHE A 96 10.80 -12.33 -10.01
N GLY A 97 11.73 -11.67 -9.31
CA GLY A 97 13.06 -11.40 -9.85
C GLY A 97 13.74 -12.71 -10.22
N LYS A 98 14.24 -12.78 -11.47
CA LYS A 98 15.11 -13.89 -11.86
C LYS A 98 16.35 -13.84 -10.98
N LYS A 99 16.71 -14.97 -10.36
CA LYS A 99 18.07 -15.18 -9.87
C LYS A 99 19.05 -15.09 -11.02
#